data_AF-A0A8S4BH27-F1
#
_entry.id   AF-A0A8S4BH27-F1
#
_cell.length_a   1.000
_cell.length_b   1.000
_cell.length_c   1.000
_cell.angle_alpha   90.00
_cell.angle_beta   90.00
_cell.angle_gamma   90.00
#
_symmetry.space_group_name_H-M   'P 1'
#
loop_
_entity.id
_entity.type
_entity.pdbx_description
1 polymer ?
#
loop_
_entity_poly.entity_id
_entity_poly.type
_entity_poly.pdbx_seq_one_letter_code
_entity_poly.pdbx_strand_id
1 'polypeptide(L)'
;MKVNFLREGCGNDKICQSNLKLRYQFGTRPLHSDYFTPLPRDEDDVQVFSLSDQRVVVLEIIVTNMPSDPLNPEEDGDDAHAAQLLISLPNTLSYAGSRVPPQMRCQANQNGSQVECDLGNPVKRNTRLKFSINLSTSNITIETTELTADLQLTTISEQPDLHPIKAFAKVVIELPLSVSGLARPHQLFFSGEVRGESAMASLEDIGSPVDFEFVVSNTGKTLQTLGSAFLNVMWPYGLTNEKWLLYPASLKFEGHPDTHCSPTGALNPLKLQSSSTELPLPTNEAAGRKRRSHAEEEDQVIAKGSVVRTMPAVAASERRRSLKLDCLLGSARCVLFQCPLHSFSGQAVLKIHARLWNSSFIEEFSSVSALELLVRANITVKSSIKHLVLREAAAQIPVMIYPEPGLADQYWIPWWIILIAVLAGILLLTLLVCILWKCGFFQRAHYKDKLPQYHAVKIPREDRPQFQTEKSGIVHKKEWSTHWSDGTL
;
A
#
# COMPACT_ATOMS: atom_id res chain seq x y z
N MET A 1 -7.01 5.55 79.19
CA MET A 1 -6.01 4.47 79.06
C MET A 1 -6.00 4.05 77.59
N LYS A 2 -5.01 4.45 76.79
CA LYS A 2 -4.80 3.86 75.45
C LYS A 2 -3.94 2.62 75.67
N VAL A 3 -4.47 1.44 75.36
CA VAL A 3 -3.73 0.19 75.46
C VAL A 3 -2.85 0.09 74.22
N ASN A 4 -1.55 0.38 74.37
CA ASN A 4 -0.57 0.18 73.30
C ASN A 4 -0.10 -1.26 73.38
N PHE A 5 -0.64 -2.12 72.52
CA PHE A 5 -0.09 -3.45 72.30
C PHE A 5 1.30 -3.32 71.66
N LEU A 6 2.30 -3.98 72.24
CA LEU A 6 3.60 -4.15 71.60
C LEU A 6 3.38 -4.89 70.28
N ARG A 7 3.73 -4.24 69.17
CA ARG A 7 3.57 -4.81 67.84
C ARG A 7 4.83 -5.59 67.46
N GLU A 8 4.65 -6.77 66.90
CA GLU A 8 5.74 -7.58 66.35
C GLU A 8 6.22 -7.02 65.01
N GLY A 9 7.48 -7.26 64.65
CA GLY A 9 8.06 -6.81 63.38
C GLY A 9 8.51 -5.35 63.32
N CYS A 10 8.63 -4.69 64.49
CA CYS A 10 9.28 -3.38 64.61
C CYS A 10 10.78 -3.54 64.93
N GLY A 11 11.57 -2.50 64.63
CA GLY A 11 12.99 -2.42 64.98
C GLY A 11 13.30 -2.50 66.49
N ASN A 12 14.59 -2.40 66.83
CA ASN A 12 15.07 -2.50 68.22
C ASN A 12 14.52 -1.41 69.15
N ASP A 13 14.09 -0.29 68.60
CA ASP A 13 13.46 0.84 69.29
C ASP A 13 11.97 0.60 69.62
N LYS A 14 11.40 -0.53 69.14
CA LYS A 14 10.00 -0.93 69.29
C LYS A 14 9.00 0.03 68.64
N ILE A 15 9.46 0.88 67.73
CA ILE A 15 8.62 1.77 66.92
C ILE A 15 8.60 1.20 65.52
N CYS A 16 7.41 0.83 65.03
CA CYS A 16 7.28 0.32 63.67
C CYS A 16 7.30 1.50 62.69
N GLN A 17 8.45 1.70 62.03
CA GLN A 17 8.62 2.73 60.98
C GLN A 17 8.45 2.11 59.59
N SER A 18 7.28 2.26 58.99
CA SER A 18 6.99 1.67 57.68
C SER A 18 7.47 2.57 56.54
N ASN A 19 7.66 1.98 55.36
CA ASN A 19 7.94 2.74 54.14
C ASN A 19 7.07 2.25 52.98
N LEU A 20 5.77 2.46 53.14
CA LEU A 20 4.79 2.14 52.12
C LEU A 20 4.91 3.12 50.94
N LYS A 21 5.17 2.58 49.74
CA LYS A 21 5.12 3.33 48.47
C LYS A 21 4.05 2.75 47.57
N LEU A 22 3.34 3.63 46.85
CA LEU A 22 2.28 3.25 45.91
C LEU A 22 2.64 3.69 44.49
N ARG A 23 2.40 2.80 43.52
CA ARG A 23 2.42 3.09 42.09
C ARG A 23 1.13 2.59 41.45
N TYR A 24 0.69 3.25 40.39
CA TYR A 24 -0.51 2.88 39.67
C TYR A 24 -0.24 2.78 38.16
N GLN A 25 -1.11 2.05 37.47
CA GLN A 25 -1.14 2.01 36.01
C GLN A 25 -2.57 1.68 35.55
N PHE A 26 -3.13 2.50 34.67
CA PHE A 26 -4.34 2.13 33.95
C PHE A 26 -4.03 1.15 32.83
N GLY A 27 -4.97 0.25 32.56
CA GLY A 27 -4.90 -0.70 31.46
C GLY A 27 -6.26 -1.32 31.14
N THR A 28 -6.22 -2.27 30.22
CA THR A 28 -7.38 -3.04 29.78
C THR A 28 -7.09 -4.52 29.99
N ARG A 29 -8.16 -5.28 30.18
CA ARG A 29 -8.10 -6.73 30.30
C ARG A 29 -9.22 -7.33 29.46
N PRO A 30 -8.92 -8.17 28.45
CA PRO A 30 -9.95 -8.84 27.66
C PRO A 30 -10.83 -9.72 28.55
N LEU A 31 -12.11 -9.88 28.19
CA LEU A 31 -13.08 -10.70 28.95
C LEU A 31 -12.63 -12.17 29.13
N HIS A 32 -11.84 -12.70 28.21
CA HIS A 32 -11.39 -14.10 28.18
C HIS A 32 -9.91 -14.28 28.51
N SER A 33 -9.22 -13.25 29.00
CA SER A 33 -7.80 -13.31 29.32
C SER A 33 -7.50 -12.60 30.62
N ASP A 34 -6.61 -13.19 31.41
CA ASP A 34 -6.08 -12.53 32.61
C ASP A 34 -4.97 -11.53 32.29
N TYR A 35 -4.55 -11.47 31.03
CA TYR A 35 -3.49 -10.60 30.56
C TYR A 35 -3.87 -9.12 30.69
N PHE A 36 -3.08 -8.39 31.47
CA PHE A 36 -3.20 -6.95 31.62
C PHE A 36 -2.40 -6.26 30.52
N THR A 37 -3.07 -5.42 29.74
CA THR A 37 -2.42 -4.57 28.74
C THR A 37 -2.46 -3.13 29.23
N PRO A 38 -1.31 -2.50 29.50
CA PRO A 38 -1.29 -1.11 29.95
C PRO A 38 -1.86 -0.18 28.87
N LEU A 39 -2.50 0.91 29.28
CA LEU A 39 -2.97 1.92 28.34
C LEU A 39 -1.78 2.53 27.57
N PRO A 40 -1.96 2.83 26.26
CA PRO A 40 -0.96 3.54 25.49
C PRO A 40 -0.67 4.90 26.12
N ARG A 41 0.52 5.43 25.86
CA ARG A 41 0.93 6.76 26.31
C ARG A 41 1.04 7.71 25.13
N ASP A 42 0.71 8.97 25.35
CA ASP A 42 0.88 10.05 24.37
C ASP A 42 2.32 10.59 24.36
N GLU A 43 2.55 11.65 23.57
CA GLU A 43 3.86 12.32 23.45
C GLU A 43 4.33 12.94 24.77
N ASP A 44 3.42 13.22 25.72
CA ASP A 44 3.70 13.78 27.05
C ASP A 44 3.93 12.67 28.12
N ASP A 45 4.04 11.40 27.71
CA ASP A 45 4.12 10.21 28.60
C ASP A 45 2.86 10.00 29.47
N VAL A 46 1.72 10.54 29.07
CA VAL A 46 0.44 10.40 29.80
C VAL A 46 -0.37 9.23 29.24
N GLN A 47 -0.96 8.42 30.13
CA GLN A 47 -1.82 7.31 29.72
C GLN A 47 -3.10 7.79 29.03
N VAL A 48 -3.44 7.17 27.90
CA VAL A 48 -4.62 7.52 27.09
C VAL A 48 -5.61 6.37 27.06
N PHE A 49 -6.84 6.64 27.50
CA PHE A 49 -7.98 5.73 27.42
C PHE A 49 -8.81 6.08 26.19
N SER A 50 -8.91 5.17 25.22
CA SER A 50 -9.84 5.32 24.12
C SER A 50 -11.22 4.77 24.47
N LEU A 51 -12.21 5.66 24.45
CA LEU A 51 -13.61 5.32 24.63
C LEU A 51 -14.11 4.60 23.38
N SER A 52 -13.93 3.29 23.38
CA SER A 52 -14.49 2.35 22.41
C SER A 52 -15.66 1.57 23.06
N ASP A 53 -15.98 0.37 22.56
CA ASP A 53 -16.99 -0.53 23.15
C ASP A 53 -16.54 -1.15 24.49
N GLN A 54 -15.40 -0.72 25.05
CA GLN A 54 -14.86 -1.23 26.31
C GLN A 54 -15.63 -0.64 27.50
N ARG A 55 -16.37 -1.51 28.20
CA ARG A 55 -17.22 -1.14 29.34
C ARG A 55 -16.48 -1.09 30.69
N VAL A 56 -15.21 -1.48 30.72
CA VAL A 56 -14.41 -1.57 31.94
C VAL A 56 -12.98 -1.13 31.66
N VAL A 57 -12.44 -0.28 32.52
CA VAL A 57 -11.02 0.07 32.60
C VAL A 57 -10.43 -0.53 33.88
N VAL A 58 -9.17 -0.97 33.84
CA VAL A 58 -8.50 -1.62 34.98
C VAL A 58 -7.48 -0.66 35.56
N LEU A 59 -7.55 -0.42 36.87
CA LEU A 59 -6.53 0.29 37.64
C LEU A 59 -5.65 -0.75 38.35
N GLU A 60 -4.45 -0.98 37.84
CA GLU A 60 -3.43 -1.80 38.49
C GLU A 60 -2.69 -0.97 39.55
N ILE A 61 -2.57 -1.51 40.75
CA ILE A 61 -1.96 -0.83 41.89
C ILE A 61 -0.87 -1.74 42.46
N ILE A 62 0.30 -1.14 42.71
CA ILE A 62 1.46 -1.80 43.29
C ILE A 62 1.82 -1.05 44.56
N VAL A 63 1.77 -1.74 45.70
CA VAL A 63 2.18 -1.21 47.00
C VAL A 63 3.41 -1.98 47.47
N THR A 64 4.43 -1.27 47.93
CA THR A 64 5.68 -1.87 48.44
C THR A 64 5.98 -1.38 49.83
N ASN A 65 6.42 -2.26 50.71
CA ASN A 65 7.02 -1.91 52.00
C ASN A 65 8.50 -2.31 51.99
N MET A 66 9.33 -1.49 51.35
CA MET A 66 10.78 -1.74 51.20
C MET A 66 11.55 -0.69 52.00
N PRO A 67 12.71 -1.00 52.59
CA PRO A 67 13.54 0.03 53.19
C PRO A 67 13.93 1.07 52.14
N SER A 68 13.98 2.34 52.54
CA SER A 68 14.40 3.45 51.68
C SER A 68 15.85 3.30 51.22
N ASP A 69 16.73 2.86 52.12
CA ASP A 69 18.12 2.51 51.82
C ASP A 69 18.36 1.00 51.98
N PRO A 70 18.62 0.27 50.88
CA PRO A 70 18.98 -1.15 50.96
C PRO A 70 20.26 -1.44 51.77
N LEU A 71 21.16 -0.45 51.92
CA LEU A 71 22.38 -0.59 52.72
C LEU A 71 22.11 -0.44 54.22
N ASN A 72 21.06 0.29 54.59
CA ASN A 72 20.65 0.54 55.97
C ASN A 72 19.18 0.14 56.18
N PRO A 73 18.85 -1.16 56.07
CA PRO A 73 17.46 -1.62 56.10
C PRO A 73 16.80 -1.48 57.47
N GLU A 74 17.54 -1.18 58.53
CA GLU A 74 16.99 -1.02 59.88
C GLU A 74 16.48 0.41 60.16
N GLU A 75 16.71 1.38 59.25
CA GLU A 75 16.24 2.77 59.43
C GLU A 75 14.74 2.94 59.18
N ASP A 76 14.16 2.16 58.26
CA ASP A 76 12.72 2.19 57.93
C ASP A 76 12.29 0.91 57.22
N GLY A 77 11.02 0.81 56.83
CA GLY A 77 10.46 -0.36 56.13
C GLY A 77 10.08 -1.51 57.06
N ASP A 78 9.89 -1.25 58.36
CA ASP A 78 9.29 -2.16 59.32
C ASP A 78 7.88 -2.56 58.91
N ASP A 79 7.32 -3.56 59.60
CA ASP A 79 5.98 -4.04 59.36
C ASP A 79 4.94 -2.91 59.47
N ALA A 80 4.15 -2.73 58.41
CA ALA A 80 3.08 -1.74 58.35
C ALA A 80 1.78 -2.35 58.88
N HIS A 81 1.37 -1.97 60.09
CA HIS A 81 0.18 -2.50 60.74
C HIS A 81 -1.08 -1.78 60.26
N ALA A 82 -2.20 -2.51 60.22
CA ALA A 82 -3.49 -2.07 59.69
C ALA A 82 -3.36 -1.15 58.45
N ALA A 83 -2.60 -1.61 57.46
CA ALA A 83 -2.38 -0.83 56.25
C ALA A 83 -3.63 -0.91 55.35
N GLN A 84 -4.15 0.24 54.96
CA GLN A 84 -5.38 0.35 54.16
C GLN A 84 -5.18 1.34 53.01
N LEU A 85 -5.81 1.05 51.87
CA LEU A 85 -5.88 1.95 50.73
C LEU A 85 -7.33 2.38 50.51
N LEU A 86 -7.56 3.69 50.57
CA LEU A 86 -8.82 4.32 50.21
C LEU A 86 -8.73 4.86 48.78
N ILE A 87 -9.67 4.47 47.92
CA ILE A 87 -9.77 4.91 46.54
C ILE A 87 -11.06 5.70 46.39
N SER A 88 -10.95 6.99 46.05
CA SER A 88 -12.10 7.84 45.74
C SER A 88 -12.23 8.03 44.23
N LEU A 89 -13.41 7.71 43.71
CA LEU A 89 -13.73 7.74 42.28
C LEU A 89 -14.68 8.90 41.96
N PRO A 90 -14.49 9.59 40.82
CA PRO A 90 -15.43 10.59 40.32
C PRO A 90 -16.74 9.92 39.87
N ASN A 91 -17.77 10.73 39.61
CA ASN A 91 -19.06 10.26 39.10
C ASN A 91 -19.00 9.55 37.72
N THR A 92 -17.91 9.75 36.97
CA THR A 92 -17.65 9.13 35.66
C THR A 92 -17.19 7.67 35.76
N LEU A 93 -16.69 7.24 36.93
CA LEU A 93 -16.19 5.89 37.18
C LEU A 93 -16.92 5.26 38.36
N SER A 94 -17.18 3.95 38.29
CA SER A 94 -17.73 3.21 39.43
C SER A 94 -17.04 1.87 39.61
N TYR A 95 -17.00 1.39 40.85
CA TYR A 95 -16.42 0.08 41.14
C TYR A 95 -17.20 -1.05 40.45
N ALA A 96 -16.50 -1.87 39.65
CA ALA A 96 -17.06 -3.03 38.95
C ALA A 96 -16.52 -4.37 39.49
N GLY A 97 -15.53 -4.35 40.38
CA GLY A 97 -14.92 -5.53 40.97
C GLY A 97 -13.44 -5.33 41.27
N SER A 98 -12.83 -6.31 41.93
CA SER A 98 -11.40 -6.29 42.23
C SER A 98 -10.79 -7.67 42.05
N ARG A 99 -9.51 -7.69 41.70
CA ARG A 99 -8.69 -8.91 41.66
C ARG A 99 -7.55 -8.71 42.63
N VAL A 100 -7.68 -9.37 43.78
CA VAL A 100 -6.82 -9.16 44.94
C VAL A 100 -6.24 -10.49 45.42
N PRO A 101 -5.03 -10.51 45.99
CA PRO A 101 -4.50 -11.68 46.67
C PRO A 101 -5.39 -12.15 47.84
N PRO A 102 -5.36 -13.44 48.23
CA PRO A 102 -6.23 -13.99 49.27
C PRO A 102 -6.05 -13.35 50.65
N GLN A 103 -4.88 -12.78 50.92
CA GLN A 103 -4.58 -12.04 52.16
C GLN A 103 -5.21 -10.64 52.23
N MET A 104 -5.86 -10.19 51.17
CA MET A 104 -6.36 -8.83 51.00
C MET A 104 -7.86 -8.84 50.69
N ARG A 105 -8.56 -7.79 51.11
CA ARG A 105 -10.00 -7.60 50.82
C ARG A 105 -10.26 -6.17 50.41
N CYS A 106 -11.05 -6.00 49.35
CA CYS A 106 -11.53 -4.68 48.92
C CYS A 106 -13.06 -4.65 48.93
N GLN A 107 -13.63 -3.62 49.55
CA GLN A 107 -15.07 -3.41 49.61
C GLN A 107 -15.40 -2.00 49.11
N ALA A 108 -16.44 -1.89 48.29
CA ALA A 108 -16.92 -0.61 47.81
C ALA A 108 -18.17 -0.19 48.58
N ASN A 109 -18.40 1.12 48.67
CA ASN A 109 -19.66 1.66 49.18
C ASN A 109 -20.83 1.34 48.23
N GLN A 110 -22.07 1.59 48.67
CA GLN A 110 -23.28 1.29 47.89
C GLN A 110 -23.30 1.95 46.50
N ASN A 111 -22.72 3.15 46.39
CA ASN A 111 -22.67 3.91 45.15
C ASN A 111 -21.46 3.55 44.26
N GLY A 112 -20.54 2.70 44.73
CA GLY A 112 -19.31 2.36 44.03
C GLY A 112 -18.34 3.53 43.82
N SER A 113 -18.48 4.64 44.56
CA SER A 113 -17.67 5.85 44.46
C SER A 113 -16.46 5.85 45.39
N GLN A 114 -16.46 5.01 46.42
CA GLN A 114 -15.34 4.83 47.34
C GLN A 114 -15.07 3.34 47.52
N VAL A 115 -13.79 2.96 47.47
CA VAL A 115 -13.34 1.59 47.66
C VAL A 115 -12.28 1.58 48.77
N GLU A 116 -12.51 0.75 49.78
CA GLU A 116 -11.59 0.53 50.89
C GLU A 116 -10.95 -0.85 50.72
N CYS A 117 -9.62 -0.90 50.70
CA CYS A 117 -8.83 -2.12 50.54
C CYS A 117 -7.93 -2.35 51.75
N ASP A 118 -8.16 -3.46 52.46
CA ASP A 118 -7.33 -3.93 53.57
C ASP A 118 -6.10 -4.65 53.01
N LEU A 119 -4.94 -3.99 53.02
CA LEU A 119 -3.70 -4.49 52.39
C LEU A 119 -3.02 -5.59 53.22
N GLY A 120 -3.26 -5.60 54.53
CA GLY A 120 -2.71 -6.58 55.45
C GLY A 120 -2.51 -6.00 56.84
N ASN A 121 -2.55 -6.88 57.85
CA ASN A 121 -2.25 -6.53 59.23
C ASN A 121 -1.31 -7.58 59.84
N PRO A 122 0.02 -7.42 59.71
CA PRO A 122 0.73 -6.35 59.00
C PRO A 122 1.03 -6.65 57.52
N VAL A 123 1.37 -5.60 56.76
CA VAL A 123 2.15 -5.71 55.52
C VAL A 123 3.62 -5.78 55.90
N LYS A 124 4.21 -6.96 55.74
CA LYS A 124 5.57 -7.23 56.23
C LYS A 124 6.65 -6.43 55.49
N ARG A 125 7.79 -6.24 56.14
CA ARG A 125 9.02 -5.76 55.49
C ARG A 125 9.33 -6.56 54.21
N ASN A 126 9.84 -5.86 53.20
CA ASN A 126 10.16 -6.38 51.86
C ASN A 126 8.97 -6.98 51.09
N THR A 127 7.74 -6.62 51.46
CA THR A 127 6.55 -7.11 50.75
C THR A 127 6.23 -6.22 49.56
N ARG A 128 5.89 -6.86 48.43
CA ARG A 128 5.32 -6.22 47.25
C ARG A 128 3.94 -6.77 46.96
N LEU A 129 2.92 -5.94 47.15
CA LEU A 129 1.53 -6.26 46.84
C LEU A 129 1.20 -5.72 45.44
N LYS A 130 0.62 -6.58 44.60
CA LYS A 130 0.15 -6.23 43.27
C LYS A 130 -1.29 -6.70 43.13
N PHE A 131 -2.19 -5.78 42.79
CA PHE A 131 -3.61 -6.07 42.63
C PHE A 131 -4.24 -5.10 41.63
N SER A 132 -5.49 -5.34 41.27
CA SER A 132 -6.20 -4.46 40.34
C SER A 132 -7.65 -4.24 40.72
N ILE A 133 -8.13 -3.03 40.46
CA ILE A 133 -9.52 -2.62 40.62
C ILE A 133 -10.11 -2.44 39.22
N ASN A 134 -11.22 -3.11 38.96
CA ASN A 134 -11.99 -2.95 37.73
C ASN A 134 -12.97 -1.80 37.93
N LEU A 135 -12.94 -0.83 37.03
CA LEU A 135 -13.76 0.37 37.06
C LEU A 135 -14.69 0.36 35.85
N SER A 136 -15.99 0.46 36.10
CA SER A 136 -17.00 0.62 35.05
C SER A 136 -16.86 1.98 34.41
N THR A 137 -16.92 2.00 33.08
CA THR A 137 -16.87 3.21 32.24
C THR A 137 -18.27 3.62 31.76
N SER A 138 -19.33 3.02 32.30
CA SER A 138 -20.73 3.25 31.88
C SER A 138 -21.21 4.69 32.02
N ASN A 139 -20.61 5.47 32.92
CA ASN A 139 -21.00 6.85 33.21
C ASN A 139 -20.13 7.88 32.46
N ILE A 140 -19.19 7.42 31.62
CA ILE A 140 -18.39 8.32 30.78
C ILE A 140 -19.30 8.91 29.70
N THR A 141 -19.22 10.22 29.54
CA THR A 141 -19.96 10.96 28.52
C THR A 141 -19.00 11.54 27.48
N ILE A 142 -19.56 12.11 26.43
CA ILE A 142 -18.80 12.80 25.36
C ILE A 142 -18.03 14.02 25.88
N GLU A 143 -18.38 14.54 27.05
CA GLU A 143 -17.71 15.71 27.66
C GLU A 143 -16.53 15.31 28.56
N THR A 144 -16.43 14.04 28.92
CA THR A 144 -15.39 13.55 29.83
C THR A 144 -14.04 13.51 29.13
N THR A 145 -13.10 14.34 29.59
CA THR A 145 -11.75 14.48 29.01
C THR A 145 -10.68 13.72 29.78
N GLU A 146 -10.96 13.33 31.01
CA GLU A 146 -9.99 12.70 31.91
C GLU A 146 -10.63 11.65 32.81
N LEU A 147 -9.84 10.65 33.16
CA LEU A 147 -10.10 9.68 34.22
C LEU A 147 -9.21 10.03 35.40
N THR A 148 -9.83 10.24 36.56
CA THR A 148 -9.13 10.50 37.81
C THR A 148 -9.54 9.50 38.87
N ALA A 149 -8.62 9.12 39.74
CA ALA A 149 -8.92 8.37 40.96
C ALA A 149 -7.95 8.80 42.06
N ASP A 150 -8.47 9.24 43.20
CA ASP A 150 -7.65 9.66 44.33
C ASP A 150 -7.33 8.45 45.21
N LEU A 151 -6.03 8.15 45.35
CA LEU A 151 -5.48 7.01 46.06
C LEU A 151 -4.85 7.50 47.36
N GLN A 152 -5.43 7.14 48.50
CA GLN A 152 -4.95 7.52 49.81
C GLN A 152 -4.54 6.29 50.61
N LEU A 153 -3.24 6.14 50.81
CA LEU A 153 -2.66 5.05 51.59
C LEU A 153 -2.56 5.47 53.07
N THR A 154 -2.94 4.57 53.98
CA THR A 154 -2.96 4.82 55.42
C THR A 154 -2.43 3.61 56.18
N THR A 155 -1.83 3.86 57.33
CA THR A 155 -1.34 2.83 58.27
C THR A 155 -1.33 3.40 59.68
N ILE A 156 -1.34 2.53 60.68
CA ILE A 156 -1.13 2.89 62.08
C ILE A 156 0.34 2.80 62.51
N SER A 157 1.24 2.34 61.62
CA SER A 157 2.70 2.43 61.80
C SER A 157 3.18 3.87 61.57
N GLU A 158 4.36 4.22 62.06
CA GLU A 158 4.90 5.57 61.93
C GLU A 158 5.42 5.80 60.51
N GLN A 159 4.75 6.68 59.77
CA GLN A 159 5.16 7.10 58.44
C GLN A 159 4.52 8.46 58.07
N PRO A 160 5.27 9.57 58.16
CA PRO A 160 4.73 10.91 57.94
C PRO A 160 4.59 11.30 56.45
N ASP A 161 5.24 10.59 55.53
CA ASP A 161 5.33 10.93 54.10
C ASP A 161 4.22 10.30 53.22
N LEU A 162 3.11 9.90 53.84
CA LEU A 162 1.95 9.35 53.13
C LEU A 162 1.06 10.46 52.57
N HIS A 163 1.33 10.84 51.33
CA HIS A 163 0.51 11.81 50.59
C HIS A 163 -0.48 11.12 49.63
N PRO A 164 -1.69 11.68 49.44
CA PRO A 164 -2.61 11.19 48.41
C PRO A 164 -2.02 11.29 47.01
N ILE A 165 -2.22 10.25 46.21
CA ILE A 165 -1.77 10.18 44.81
C ILE A 165 -3.01 10.23 43.92
N LYS A 166 -3.05 11.17 42.97
CA LYS A 166 -4.11 11.23 41.96
C LYS A 166 -3.69 10.41 40.75
N ALA A 167 -4.33 9.27 40.55
CA ALA A 167 -4.21 8.52 39.31
C ALA A 167 -4.90 9.27 38.18
N PHE A 168 -4.23 9.40 37.04
CA PHE A 168 -4.69 10.20 35.90
C PHE A 168 -4.51 9.49 34.56
N ALA A 169 -5.51 9.59 33.68
CA ALA A 169 -5.42 9.23 32.27
C ALA A 169 -6.28 10.19 31.43
N LYS A 170 -5.83 10.53 30.21
CA LYS A 170 -6.60 11.32 29.24
C LYS A 170 -7.63 10.41 28.57
N VAL A 171 -8.83 10.92 28.30
CA VAL A 171 -9.89 10.22 27.56
C VAL A 171 -9.92 10.76 26.13
N VAL A 172 -9.90 9.86 25.16
CA VAL A 172 -10.11 10.17 23.74
C VAL A 172 -11.27 9.36 23.19
N ILE A 173 -12.02 9.94 22.26
CA ILE A 173 -13.09 9.25 21.55
C ILE A 173 -12.54 8.87 20.18
N GLU A 174 -12.38 7.58 19.94
CA GLU A 174 -11.92 7.07 18.64
C GLU A 174 -13.10 6.91 17.70
N LEU A 175 -13.07 7.63 16.57
CA LEU A 175 -14.00 7.40 15.47
C LEU A 175 -13.47 6.28 14.57
N PRO A 176 -14.27 5.23 14.29
CA PRO A 176 -13.89 4.13 13.42
C PRO A 176 -14.10 4.50 11.93
N LEU A 177 -13.48 5.61 11.52
CA LEU A 177 -13.49 6.10 10.14
C LEU A 177 -12.15 5.84 9.49
N SER A 178 -12.15 5.06 8.41
CA SER A 178 -10.95 4.81 7.62
C SER A 178 -11.14 5.23 6.16
N VAL A 179 -10.04 5.61 5.52
CA VAL A 179 -9.98 5.89 4.09
C VAL A 179 -8.94 5.01 3.43
N SER A 180 -9.29 4.46 2.29
CA SER A 180 -8.39 3.76 1.38
C SER A 180 -8.56 4.33 -0.02
N GLY A 181 -7.55 4.17 -0.88
CA GLY A 181 -7.63 4.65 -2.25
C GLY A 181 -6.81 3.82 -3.22
N LEU A 182 -7.23 3.81 -4.47
CA LEU A 182 -6.59 3.08 -5.57
C LEU A 182 -6.66 3.91 -6.87
N ALA A 183 -5.61 3.81 -7.68
CA ALA A 183 -5.57 4.35 -9.04
C ALA A 183 -5.64 3.21 -10.08
N ARG A 184 -6.46 3.38 -11.12
CA ARG A 184 -6.57 2.44 -12.25
C ARG A 184 -6.40 3.20 -13.59
N PRO A 185 -5.41 2.85 -14.42
CA PRO A 185 -4.29 1.96 -14.12
C PRO A 185 -3.31 2.58 -13.11
N HIS A 186 -2.55 1.75 -12.41
CA HIS A 186 -1.54 2.19 -11.44
C HIS A 186 -0.22 2.64 -12.10
N GLN A 187 -0.03 2.26 -13.37
CA GLN A 187 1.08 2.66 -14.23
C GLN A 187 0.52 3.42 -15.43
N LEU A 188 1.09 4.58 -15.70
CA LEU A 188 0.75 5.43 -16.83
C LEU A 188 1.96 5.63 -17.71
N PHE A 189 1.70 5.82 -19.00
CA PHE A 189 2.69 6.14 -20.00
C PHE A 189 2.35 7.48 -20.64
N PHE A 190 3.37 8.31 -20.89
CA PHE A 190 3.21 9.56 -21.64
C PHE A 190 3.95 9.48 -22.97
N SER A 191 3.28 9.94 -24.03
CA SER A 191 3.75 9.98 -25.41
C SER A 191 2.86 10.89 -26.25
N GLY A 192 3.22 11.07 -27.53
CA GLY A 192 2.50 11.91 -28.48
C GLY A 192 3.25 13.20 -28.83
N GLU A 193 2.52 14.14 -29.43
CA GLU A 193 3.06 15.44 -29.80
C GLU A 193 2.71 16.50 -28.75
N VAL A 194 3.61 17.46 -28.56
CA VAL A 194 3.41 18.57 -27.64
C VAL A 194 2.31 19.49 -28.20
N ARG A 195 1.20 19.60 -27.47
CA ARG A 195 0.08 20.49 -27.76
C ARG A 195 -0.13 21.47 -26.61
N GLY A 196 -0.31 22.74 -26.94
CA GLY A 196 -0.66 23.77 -25.97
C GLY A 196 -2.10 23.64 -25.47
N GLU A 197 -2.39 24.23 -24.31
CA GLU A 197 -3.71 24.21 -23.66
C GLU A 197 -4.83 24.68 -24.59
N SER A 198 -4.64 25.78 -25.31
CA SER A 198 -5.63 26.35 -26.23
C SER A 198 -5.95 25.47 -27.45
N ALA A 199 -5.11 24.47 -27.74
CA ALA A 199 -5.29 23.55 -28.84
C ALA A 199 -6.03 22.25 -28.44
N MET A 200 -6.34 22.07 -27.15
CA MET A 200 -7.07 20.91 -26.65
C MET A 200 -8.56 21.06 -26.94
N ALA A 201 -9.13 20.14 -27.74
CA ALA A 201 -10.55 20.17 -28.12
C ALA A 201 -11.38 19.09 -27.42
N SER A 202 -10.77 17.95 -27.11
CA SER A 202 -11.39 16.81 -26.44
C SER A 202 -10.60 16.37 -25.21
N LEU A 203 -11.21 15.56 -24.36
CA LEU A 203 -10.48 14.94 -23.25
C LEU A 203 -9.36 14.02 -23.76
N GLU A 204 -9.56 13.36 -24.90
CA GLU A 204 -8.59 12.45 -25.50
C GLU A 204 -7.30 13.17 -25.95
N ASP A 205 -7.37 14.47 -26.27
CA ASP A 205 -6.20 15.26 -26.67
C ASP A 205 -5.21 15.51 -25.50
N ILE A 206 -5.67 15.41 -24.26
CA ILE A 206 -4.84 15.68 -23.06
C ILE A 206 -3.82 14.57 -22.84
N GLY A 207 -4.26 13.32 -22.95
CA GLY A 207 -3.42 12.14 -22.71
C GLY A 207 -4.12 10.98 -22.02
N SER A 208 -3.30 10.15 -21.36
CA SER A 208 -3.70 8.85 -20.82
C SER A 208 -4.74 8.98 -19.70
N PRO A 209 -5.87 8.23 -19.75
CA PRO A 209 -6.89 8.26 -18.71
C PRO A 209 -6.43 7.53 -17.44
N VAL A 210 -6.85 8.04 -16.30
CA VAL A 210 -6.61 7.44 -14.98
C VAL A 210 -7.79 7.71 -14.06
N ASP A 211 -8.28 6.65 -13.42
CA ASP A 211 -9.39 6.70 -12.49
C ASP A 211 -8.88 6.51 -11.06
N PHE A 212 -9.25 7.43 -10.18
CA PHE A 212 -8.97 7.33 -8.75
C PHE A 212 -10.27 6.97 -8.01
N GLU A 213 -10.20 5.93 -7.20
CA GLU A 213 -11.29 5.46 -6.36
C GLU A 213 -10.87 5.58 -4.90
N PHE A 214 -11.60 6.37 -4.11
CA PHE A 214 -11.40 6.52 -2.67
C PHE A 214 -12.59 5.90 -1.94
N VAL A 215 -12.32 4.91 -1.09
CA VAL A 215 -13.33 4.21 -0.30
C VAL A 215 -13.20 4.65 1.14
N VAL A 216 -14.26 5.28 1.65
CA VAL A 216 -14.41 5.67 3.05
C VAL A 216 -15.28 4.63 3.74
N SER A 217 -14.78 4.05 4.83
CA SER A 217 -15.50 3.06 5.63
C SER A 217 -15.85 3.62 7.00
N ASN A 218 -17.09 3.40 7.43
CA ASN A 218 -17.56 3.65 8.79
C ASN A 218 -18.11 2.35 9.37
N THR A 219 -17.34 1.73 10.28
CA THR A 219 -17.75 0.50 10.99
C THR A 219 -18.47 0.80 12.32
N GLY A 220 -18.58 2.07 12.69
CA GLY A 220 -19.24 2.52 13.91
C GLY A 220 -20.72 2.87 13.72
N LYS A 221 -21.29 3.51 14.74
CA LYS A 221 -22.64 4.09 14.68
C LYS A 221 -22.65 5.35 13.81
N THR A 222 -23.84 5.82 13.45
CA THR A 222 -24.00 6.98 12.55
C THR A 222 -23.38 8.25 13.13
N LEU A 223 -22.68 9.01 12.27
CA LEU A 223 -21.88 10.21 12.63
C LEU A 223 -22.69 11.41 13.13
N GLN A 224 -24.03 11.34 13.12
CA GLN A 224 -24.92 12.49 13.37
C GLN A 224 -24.72 13.14 14.74
N THR A 225 -24.21 12.40 15.73
CA THR A 225 -24.07 12.88 17.11
C THR A 225 -22.69 13.42 17.45
N LEU A 226 -21.67 13.21 16.59
CA LEU A 226 -20.26 13.46 16.93
C LEU A 226 -19.60 14.56 16.09
N GLY A 227 -20.23 15.03 15.00
CA GLY A 227 -19.76 16.16 14.21
C GLY A 227 -20.01 16.02 12.70
N SER A 228 -19.41 16.92 11.92
CA SER A 228 -19.44 16.87 10.45
C SER A 228 -18.09 16.40 9.92
N ALA A 229 -18.07 15.24 9.26
CA ALA A 229 -16.87 14.67 8.64
C ALA A 229 -16.72 15.13 7.20
N PHE A 230 -15.48 15.25 6.72
CA PHE A 230 -15.14 15.66 5.37
C PHE A 230 -14.01 14.77 4.83
N LEU A 231 -14.20 14.24 3.62
CA LEU A 231 -13.14 13.62 2.84
C LEU A 231 -12.42 14.72 2.06
N ASN A 232 -11.12 14.78 2.23
CA ASN A 232 -10.24 15.79 1.66
C ASN A 232 -9.24 15.10 0.74
N VAL A 233 -9.28 15.39 -0.55
CA VAL A 233 -8.35 14.87 -1.54
C VAL A 233 -7.44 16.00 -2.01
N MET A 234 -6.14 15.88 -1.74
CA MET A 234 -5.12 16.77 -2.25
C MET A 234 -4.77 16.34 -3.68
N TRP A 235 -5.30 17.09 -4.65
CA TRP A 235 -5.20 16.77 -6.07
C TRP A 235 -4.04 17.51 -6.74
N PRO A 236 -3.01 16.81 -7.27
CA PRO A 236 -1.87 17.43 -7.94
C PRO A 236 -2.25 17.87 -9.36
N TYR A 237 -2.76 19.10 -9.46
CA TYR A 237 -3.27 19.63 -10.73
C TYR A 237 -2.17 20.16 -11.66
N GLY A 238 -1.05 20.64 -11.12
CA GLY A 238 0.01 21.22 -11.92
C GLY A 238 1.36 21.34 -11.21
N LEU A 239 2.37 21.77 -11.95
CA LEU A 239 3.72 22.05 -11.49
C LEU A 239 3.87 23.52 -11.07
N THR A 240 4.99 23.85 -10.42
CA THR A 240 5.30 25.22 -9.99
C THR A 240 5.41 26.22 -11.14
N ASN A 241 5.77 25.74 -12.34
CA ASN A 241 5.84 26.52 -13.58
C ASN A 241 4.49 26.62 -14.34
N GLU A 242 3.38 26.34 -13.67
CA GLU A 242 2.01 26.44 -14.20
C GLU A 242 1.65 25.41 -15.29
N LYS A 243 2.51 24.42 -15.53
CA LYS A 243 2.20 23.30 -16.42
C LYS A 243 1.30 22.27 -15.72
N TRP A 244 0.40 21.64 -16.48
CA TRP A 244 -0.56 20.66 -15.96
C TRP A 244 0.11 19.33 -15.57
N LEU A 245 -0.45 18.64 -14.57
CA LEU A 245 -0.06 17.28 -14.20
C LEU A 245 -1.23 16.30 -14.43
N LEU A 246 -2.21 16.33 -13.53
CA LEU A 246 -3.45 15.57 -13.66
C LEU A 246 -4.62 16.51 -13.89
N TYR A 247 -5.27 16.35 -15.03
CA TYR A 247 -6.50 17.05 -15.36
C TYR A 247 -7.72 16.33 -14.76
N PRO A 248 -8.46 16.93 -13.81
CA PRO A 248 -9.64 16.31 -13.22
C PRO A 248 -10.85 16.50 -14.16
N ALA A 249 -11.25 15.44 -14.87
CA ALA A 249 -12.29 15.50 -15.90
C ALA A 249 -13.71 15.39 -15.32
N SER A 250 -13.94 14.46 -14.38
CA SER A 250 -15.22 14.35 -13.70
C SER A 250 -15.05 13.76 -12.30
N LEU A 251 -16.01 14.08 -11.42
CA LEU A 251 -16.04 13.66 -10.04
C LEU A 251 -17.43 13.11 -9.73
N LYS A 252 -17.50 11.90 -9.20
CA LYS A 252 -18.74 11.23 -8.83
C LYS A 252 -18.62 10.69 -7.41
N PHE A 253 -19.56 11.08 -6.55
CA PHE A 253 -19.66 10.59 -5.18
C PHE A 253 -20.81 9.59 -5.07
N GLU A 254 -20.49 8.34 -4.80
CA GLU A 254 -21.43 7.25 -4.54
C GLU A 254 -21.63 7.16 -3.02
N GLY A 255 -22.57 7.96 -2.53
CA GLY A 255 -22.94 8.02 -1.12
C GLY A 255 -24.29 8.72 -0.97
N HIS A 256 -24.34 9.79 -0.18
CA HIS A 256 -25.57 10.57 -0.01
C HIS A 256 -25.81 11.47 -1.25
N PRO A 257 -27.05 11.54 -1.79
CA PRO A 257 -27.34 12.24 -3.05
C PRO A 257 -27.05 13.76 -3.01
N ASP A 258 -27.16 14.39 -1.84
CA ASP A 258 -26.89 15.82 -1.67
C ASP A 258 -25.39 16.15 -1.43
N THR A 259 -24.50 15.17 -1.62
CA THR A 259 -23.07 15.37 -1.41
C THR A 259 -22.46 16.15 -2.57
N HIS A 260 -22.14 17.41 -2.34
CA HIS A 260 -21.42 18.25 -3.30
C HIS A 260 -20.01 18.56 -2.81
N CYS A 261 -19.00 18.14 -3.59
CA CYS A 261 -17.61 18.44 -3.29
C CYS A 261 -17.24 19.86 -3.75
N SER A 262 -16.37 20.52 -2.99
CA SER A 262 -15.84 21.86 -3.28
C SER A 262 -14.31 21.83 -3.43
N PRO A 263 -13.69 22.71 -4.23
CA PRO A 263 -14.31 23.66 -5.16
C PRO A 263 -14.77 23.00 -6.46
N THR A 264 -15.93 23.39 -6.99
CA THR A 264 -16.44 22.90 -8.28
C THR A 264 -15.71 23.52 -9.48
N GLY A 265 -15.20 24.74 -9.34
CA GLY A 265 -14.50 25.46 -10.43
C GLY A 265 -13.16 24.84 -10.84
N ALA A 266 -12.57 23.98 -10.01
CA ALA A 266 -11.35 23.24 -10.34
C ALA A 266 -11.62 21.96 -11.13
N LEU A 267 -12.88 21.53 -11.25
CA LEU A 267 -13.28 20.35 -12.00
C LEU A 267 -13.54 20.73 -13.46
N ASN A 268 -12.89 20.03 -14.38
CA ASN A 268 -12.99 20.25 -15.83
C ASN A 268 -12.94 21.75 -16.22
N PRO A 269 -11.91 22.52 -15.84
CA PRO A 269 -11.85 23.97 -16.06
C PRO A 269 -11.92 24.35 -17.55
N LEU A 270 -11.42 23.49 -18.44
CA LEU A 270 -11.46 23.68 -19.90
C LEU A 270 -12.80 23.25 -20.52
N LYS A 271 -13.72 22.70 -19.72
CA LYS A 271 -15.05 22.23 -20.15
C LYS A 271 -15.01 21.28 -21.35
N LEU A 272 -14.00 20.41 -21.37
CA LEU A 272 -13.79 19.44 -22.42
C LEU A 272 -14.76 18.27 -22.25
N GLN A 273 -15.29 17.77 -23.36
CA GLN A 273 -16.15 16.58 -23.39
C GLN A 273 -15.36 15.38 -23.90
N SER A 274 -15.78 14.18 -23.49
CA SER A 274 -15.30 12.96 -24.12
C SER A 274 -16.04 12.78 -25.43
N SER A 275 -15.34 12.40 -26.50
CA SER A 275 -15.94 12.16 -27.80
C SER A 275 -16.98 11.03 -27.80
N SER A 276 -17.03 10.20 -26.75
CA SER A 276 -18.01 9.13 -26.56
C SER A 276 -19.14 9.57 -25.61
N THR A 277 -19.98 10.50 -26.04
CA THR A 277 -21.30 10.68 -25.41
C THR A 277 -22.25 9.66 -26.02
N GLU A 278 -22.77 8.76 -25.18
CA GLU A 278 -23.76 7.74 -25.51
C GLU A 278 -24.96 8.36 -26.25
N LEU A 279 -25.14 7.99 -27.52
CA LEU A 279 -26.42 8.14 -28.18
C LEU A 279 -27.42 7.16 -27.55
N PRO A 280 -28.62 7.60 -27.13
CA PRO A 280 -29.69 6.69 -26.76
C PRO A 280 -30.14 5.93 -28.01
N LEU A 281 -29.92 4.62 -28.05
CA LEU A 281 -30.48 3.75 -29.08
C LEU A 281 -32.02 3.73 -28.99
N PRO A 282 -32.77 4.07 -30.04
CA PRO A 282 -34.19 3.80 -30.09
C PRO A 282 -34.42 2.31 -30.34
N THR A 283 -35.36 1.76 -29.57
CA THR A 283 -35.95 0.43 -29.67
C THR A 283 -36.59 0.18 -31.03
N ASN A 284 -36.22 -0.90 -31.72
CA ASN A 284 -37.07 -2.08 -32.00
C ASN A 284 -36.63 -2.89 -33.24
N GLU A 285 -36.78 -4.21 -33.07
CA GLU A 285 -37.05 -5.25 -34.07
C GLU A 285 -35.91 -5.95 -34.86
N ALA A 286 -35.61 -7.15 -34.34
CA ALA A 286 -35.62 -8.44 -35.03
C ALA A 286 -34.84 -8.64 -36.35
N ALA A 287 -33.69 -9.34 -36.25
CA ALA A 287 -33.29 -10.36 -37.23
C ALA A 287 -32.14 -11.26 -36.73
N GLY A 288 -32.45 -12.56 -36.55
CA GLY A 288 -31.57 -13.69 -36.88
C GLY A 288 -30.23 -13.89 -36.15
N ARG A 289 -30.25 -14.52 -34.97
CA ARG A 289 -29.05 -15.17 -34.39
C ARG A 289 -28.81 -16.54 -35.01
N LYS A 290 -27.71 -16.69 -35.76
CA LYS A 290 -27.17 -17.97 -36.21
C LYS A 290 -26.25 -18.54 -35.12
N ARG A 291 -26.72 -19.61 -34.49
CA ARG A 291 -26.06 -20.45 -33.48
C ARG A 291 -24.78 -21.10 -34.02
N ARG A 292 -23.64 -20.90 -33.37
CA ARG A 292 -22.54 -21.89 -33.29
C ARG A 292 -21.91 -21.82 -31.89
N SER A 293 -22.23 -22.83 -31.10
CA SER A 293 -21.52 -23.28 -29.91
C SER A 293 -20.29 -24.06 -30.33
N HIS A 294 -19.14 -23.86 -29.68
CA HIS A 294 -18.19 -24.93 -29.42
C HIS A 294 -17.41 -24.65 -28.14
N ALA A 295 -17.15 -25.76 -27.44
CA ALA A 295 -16.87 -25.89 -26.02
C ALA A 295 -15.39 -25.64 -25.66
N GLU A 296 -15.20 -25.34 -24.39
CA GLU A 296 -13.94 -25.39 -23.66
C GLU A 296 -13.39 -26.82 -23.64
N GLU A 297 -12.12 -26.97 -24.02
CA GLU A 297 -11.30 -28.14 -23.65
C GLU A 297 -10.03 -27.63 -22.99
N GLU A 298 -9.90 -27.97 -21.70
CA GLU A 298 -8.65 -27.99 -20.96
C GLU A 298 -7.70 -28.99 -21.62
N ASP A 299 -6.44 -28.61 -21.85
CA ASP A 299 -5.38 -29.61 -21.88
C ASP A 299 -4.07 -29.08 -21.28
N GLN A 300 -3.52 -29.89 -20.39
CA GLN A 300 -2.27 -29.69 -19.67
C GLN A 300 -1.13 -30.30 -20.47
N VAL A 301 -0.09 -29.54 -20.86
CA VAL A 301 1.18 -30.15 -21.28
C VAL A 301 2.40 -29.35 -20.78
N ILE A 302 2.98 -29.90 -19.71
CA ILE A 302 4.40 -30.20 -19.45
C ILE A 302 5.48 -29.28 -20.07
N ALA A 303 6.26 -28.71 -19.14
CA ALA A 303 7.50 -27.97 -19.31
C ALA A 303 8.56 -28.62 -20.21
N LYS A 304 9.17 -27.82 -21.10
CA LYS A 304 10.57 -28.00 -21.55
C LYS A 304 11.22 -26.66 -21.96
N GLY A 305 12.22 -26.26 -21.16
CA GLY A 305 13.48 -25.62 -21.56
C GLY A 305 13.45 -24.34 -22.41
N SER A 306 13.33 -23.17 -21.76
CA SER A 306 13.72 -21.90 -22.38
C SER A 306 15.24 -21.73 -22.30
N VAL A 307 15.87 -21.70 -23.47
CA VAL A 307 17.27 -21.35 -23.67
C VAL A 307 17.44 -19.87 -23.33
N VAL A 308 18.21 -19.63 -22.27
CA VAL A 308 18.73 -18.32 -21.87
C VAL A 308 19.48 -17.70 -23.05
N ARG A 309 18.86 -16.72 -23.72
CA ARG A 309 19.58 -15.77 -24.57
C ARG A 309 20.07 -14.63 -23.69
N THR A 310 21.30 -14.78 -23.21
CA THR A 310 22.09 -13.72 -22.58
C THR A 310 22.24 -12.56 -23.56
N MET A 311 21.52 -11.47 -23.35
CA MET A 311 21.85 -10.19 -23.97
C MET A 311 23.06 -9.58 -23.26
N PRO A 312 24.02 -8.97 -23.98
CA PRO A 312 25.14 -8.30 -23.35
C PRO A 312 24.63 -7.00 -22.69
N ALA A 313 24.82 -6.94 -21.37
CA ALA A 313 24.63 -5.74 -20.57
C ALA A 313 25.71 -4.70 -20.93
N VAL A 314 25.37 -3.78 -21.82
CA VAL A 314 26.10 -2.52 -22.07
C VAL A 314 24.99 -1.48 -22.34
N ALA A 315 24.65 -0.51 -21.51
CA ALA A 315 25.36 0.18 -20.46
C ALA A 315 24.47 0.36 -19.21
N ALA A 316 24.89 -0.22 -18.09
CA ALA A 316 24.40 0.15 -16.77
C ALA A 316 25.14 1.41 -16.31
N SER A 317 24.86 2.58 -16.89
CA SER A 317 25.39 3.85 -16.36
C SER A 317 24.71 5.11 -16.88
N GLU A 318 23.39 5.17 -16.86
CA GLU A 318 22.73 6.43 -16.58
C GLU A 318 21.92 6.22 -15.31
N ARG A 319 22.25 6.97 -14.25
CA ARG A 319 21.50 6.95 -12.99
C ARG A 319 20.03 7.14 -13.35
N ARG A 320 19.22 6.09 -13.20
CA ARG A 320 17.76 6.15 -13.27
C ARG A 320 17.30 7.18 -12.24
N ARG A 321 17.11 8.43 -12.66
CA ARG A 321 16.60 9.48 -11.80
C ARG A 321 15.13 9.17 -11.65
N SER A 322 14.74 8.59 -10.51
CA SER A 322 13.34 8.48 -10.14
C SER A 322 12.94 9.78 -9.46
N LEU A 323 11.99 10.51 -10.03
CA LEU A 323 11.52 11.78 -9.47
C LEU A 323 10.18 11.58 -8.75
N LYS A 324 10.04 12.18 -7.56
CA LYS A 324 8.81 12.12 -6.78
C LYS A 324 8.07 13.46 -6.80
N LEU A 325 6.82 13.43 -7.24
CA LEU A 325 5.90 14.56 -7.28
C LEU A 325 4.88 14.43 -6.15
N ASP A 326 4.89 15.38 -5.22
CA ASP A 326 4.02 15.39 -4.03
C ASP A 326 3.66 16.83 -3.66
N CYS A 327 2.40 17.03 -3.27
CA CYS A 327 1.88 18.29 -2.77
C CYS A 327 2.61 18.78 -1.53
N LEU A 328 2.94 17.87 -0.59
CA LEU A 328 3.57 18.25 0.68
C LEU A 328 5.06 18.59 0.53
N LEU A 329 5.72 18.04 -0.48
CA LEU A 329 7.12 18.37 -0.80
C LEU A 329 7.25 19.69 -1.57
N GLY A 330 6.12 20.28 -2.00
CA GLY A 330 6.10 21.48 -2.84
C GLY A 330 6.53 21.24 -4.29
N SER A 331 6.74 19.98 -4.71
CA SER A 331 7.08 19.63 -6.08
C SER A 331 5.86 19.64 -7.03
N ALA A 332 4.65 19.62 -6.48
CA ALA A 332 3.40 19.79 -7.23
C ALA A 332 2.50 20.86 -6.57
N ARG A 333 1.84 21.68 -7.40
CA ARG A 333 0.73 22.55 -6.99
C ARG A 333 -0.54 21.71 -6.91
N CYS A 334 -1.26 21.84 -5.80
CA CYS A 334 -2.41 21.01 -5.52
C CYS A 334 -3.66 21.82 -5.18
N VAL A 335 -4.81 21.31 -5.60
CA VAL A 335 -6.13 21.79 -5.19
C VAL A 335 -6.72 20.81 -4.19
N LEU A 336 -7.40 21.31 -3.16
CA LEU A 336 -8.06 20.49 -2.18
C LEU A 336 -9.52 20.25 -2.60
N PHE A 337 -9.88 19.03 -2.97
CA PHE A 337 -11.28 18.63 -3.09
C PHE A 337 -11.80 18.18 -1.73
N GLN A 338 -12.73 18.95 -1.18
CA GLN A 338 -13.40 18.70 0.08
C GLN A 338 -14.84 18.24 -0.16
N CYS A 339 -15.13 16.98 0.17
CA CYS A 339 -16.43 16.34 0.05
C CYS A 339 -17.04 16.14 1.44
N PRO A 340 -18.22 16.72 1.75
CA PRO A 340 -18.89 16.49 3.03
C PRO A 340 -19.36 15.03 3.12
N LEU A 341 -18.99 14.35 4.20
CA LEU A 341 -19.45 13.00 4.49
C LEU A 341 -20.71 13.11 5.35
N HIS A 342 -21.87 13.13 4.69
CA HIS A 342 -23.15 13.03 5.37
C HIS A 342 -23.29 11.69 6.08
N SER A 343 -24.12 11.63 7.12
CA SER A 343 -24.33 10.40 7.91
C SER A 343 -24.52 9.17 7.04
N PHE A 344 -23.51 8.30 7.04
CA PHE A 344 -23.54 7.01 6.35
C PHE A 344 -23.13 5.90 7.32
N SER A 345 -23.71 4.72 7.10
CA SER A 345 -23.32 3.46 7.74
C SER A 345 -22.80 2.53 6.64
N GLY A 346 -21.62 1.95 6.83
CA GLY A 346 -20.98 1.11 5.81
C GLY A 346 -19.93 1.88 5.01
N GLN A 347 -20.07 1.94 3.69
CA GLN A 347 -19.05 2.52 2.80
C GLN A 347 -19.61 3.64 1.93
N ALA A 348 -18.78 4.65 1.68
CA ALA A 348 -19.01 5.69 0.68
C ALA A 348 -17.82 5.74 -0.28
N VAL A 349 -18.08 5.92 -1.57
CA VAL A 349 -17.04 5.84 -2.60
C VAL A 349 -16.98 7.14 -3.40
N LEU A 350 -15.80 7.75 -3.47
CA LEU A 350 -15.52 8.89 -4.34
C LEU A 350 -14.71 8.43 -5.54
N LYS A 351 -15.21 8.67 -6.75
CA LYS A 351 -14.52 8.40 -8.01
C LYS A 351 -14.14 9.71 -8.69
N ILE A 352 -12.86 9.88 -9.02
CA ILE A 352 -12.35 10.99 -9.79
C ILE A 352 -11.77 10.43 -11.09
N HIS A 353 -12.41 10.77 -12.21
CA HIS A 353 -11.91 10.48 -13.54
C HIS A 353 -10.97 11.59 -13.96
N ALA A 354 -9.75 11.23 -14.34
CA ALA A 354 -8.72 12.19 -14.67
C ALA A 354 -7.90 11.75 -15.89
N ARG A 355 -7.08 12.68 -16.38
CA ARG A 355 -6.12 12.39 -17.45
C ARG A 355 -4.75 12.95 -17.13
N LEU A 356 -3.74 12.19 -17.52
CA LEU A 356 -2.35 12.63 -17.49
C LEU A 356 -2.11 13.64 -18.62
N TRP A 357 -1.52 14.78 -18.29
CA TRP A 357 -1.23 15.81 -19.29
C TRP A 357 0.06 15.52 -20.06
N ASN A 358 -0.02 14.72 -21.13
CA ASN A 358 1.15 14.17 -21.83
C ASN A 358 2.15 15.26 -22.26
N SER A 359 1.66 16.40 -22.78
CA SER A 359 2.54 17.47 -23.28
C SER A 359 3.48 18.04 -22.22
N SER A 360 3.00 18.18 -20.97
CA SER A 360 3.82 18.70 -19.86
C SER A 360 4.86 17.68 -19.42
N PHE A 361 4.52 16.38 -19.44
CA PHE A 361 5.47 15.32 -19.12
C PHE A 361 6.55 15.16 -20.19
N ILE A 362 6.22 15.32 -21.46
CA ILE A 362 7.19 15.29 -22.56
C ILE A 362 8.19 16.46 -22.43
N GLU A 363 7.70 17.66 -22.16
CA GLU A 363 8.55 18.85 -22.05
C GLU A 363 9.45 18.84 -20.81
N GLU A 364 8.91 18.50 -19.63
CA GLU A 364 9.62 18.64 -18.36
C GLU A 364 10.38 17.37 -17.95
N PHE A 365 9.92 16.19 -18.37
CA PHE A 365 10.37 14.91 -17.82
C PHE A 365 10.86 13.90 -18.86
N SER A 366 11.12 14.32 -20.11
CA SER A 366 11.66 13.45 -21.17
C SER A 366 13.00 12.77 -20.83
N SER A 367 13.80 13.37 -19.95
CA SER A 367 15.09 12.81 -19.49
C SER A 367 14.99 11.89 -18.27
N VAL A 368 13.78 11.70 -17.72
CA VAL A 368 13.53 10.97 -16.47
C VAL A 368 13.02 9.57 -16.78
N SER A 369 13.62 8.55 -16.18
CA SER A 369 13.28 7.14 -16.47
C SER A 369 11.97 6.68 -15.82
N ALA A 370 11.61 7.27 -14.69
CA ALA A 370 10.40 6.93 -13.95
C ALA A 370 10.00 8.09 -13.03
N LEU A 371 8.70 8.37 -12.94
CA LEU A 371 8.14 9.34 -12.01
C LEU A 371 7.15 8.66 -11.08
N GLU A 372 7.17 9.04 -9.80
CA GLU A 372 6.18 8.64 -8.80
C GLU A 372 5.35 9.88 -8.46
N LEU A 373 4.07 9.88 -8.85
CA LEU A 373 3.12 10.93 -8.50
C LEU A 373 2.27 10.46 -7.31
N LEU A 374 2.23 11.25 -6.24
CA LEU A 374 1.50 10.90 -5.03
C LEU A 374 0.22 11.74 -4.88
N VAL A 375 -0.93 11.06 -4.80
CA VAL A 375 -2.22 11.68 -4.43
C VAL A 375 -2.53 11.33 -2.98
N ARG A 376 -2.89 12.33 -2.16
CA ARG A 376 -3.17 12.14 -0.73
C ARG A 376 -4.64 12.38 -0.43
N ALA A 377 -5.23 11.49 0.35
CA ALA A 377 -6.57 11.68 0.88
C ALA A 377 -6.53 11.63 2.41
N ASN A 378 -7.29 12.48 3.08
CA ASN A 378 -7.52 12.37 4.52
C ASN A 378 -8.98 12.65 4.90
N ILE A 379 -9.36 12.21 6.10
CA ILE A 379 -10.66 12.52 6.70
C ILE A 379 -10.42 13.54 7.79
N THR A 380 -11.23 14.60 7.80
CA THR A 380 -11.25 15.58 8.89
C THR A 380 -12.64 15.63 9.49
N VAL A 381 -12.72 15.86 10.80
CA VAL A 381 -14.00 15.99 11.50
C VAL A 381 -14.04 17.34 12.19
N LYS A 382 -15.06 18.14 11.83
CA LYS A 382 -15.38 19.37 12.55
C LYS A 382 -16.39 19.03 13.63
N SER A 383 -15.96 19.13 14.88
CA SER A 383 -16.77 18.84 16.07
C SER A 383 -16.52 19.85 17.17
N SER A 384 -17.50 20.01 18.07
CA SER A 384 -17.33 20.70 19.35
C SER A 384 -16.50 19.87 20.35
N ILE A 385 -16.32 18.58 20.09
CA ILE A 385 -15.59 17.63 20.93
C ILE A 385 -14.10 17.74 20.62
N LYS A 386 -13.31 18.20 21.59
CA LYS A 386 -11.86 18.47 21.42
C LYS A 386 -10.98 17.21 21.45
N HIS A 387 -11.42 16.15 22.12
CA HIS A 387 -10.65 14.93 22.33
C HIS A 387 -11.07 13.80 21.38
N LEU A 388 -11.50 14.17 20.18
CA LEU A 388 -11.90 13.23 19.14
C LEU A 388 -10.68 12.87 18.29
N VAL A 389 -10.42 11.57 18.15
CA VAL A 389 -9.27 11.04 17.40
C VAL A 389 -9.77 10.15 16.27
N LEU A 390 -9.12 10.24 15.13
CA LEU A 390 -9.40 9.44 13.94
C LEU A 390 -8.29 8.42 13.75
N ARG A 391 -8.67 7.16 13.53
CA ARG A 391 -7.72 6.08 13.27
C ARG A 391 -7.74 5.73 11.79
N GLU A 392 -6.57 5.72 11.13
CA GLU A 392 -6.45 5.36 9.71
C GLU A 392 -7.24 6.29 8.76
N ALA A 393 -7.34 7.56 9.13
CA ALA A 393 -8.00 8.61 8.36
C ALA A 393 -7.13 9.24 7.27
N ALA A 394 -6.06 8.57 6.81
CA ALA A 394 -5.21 9.07 5.74
C ALA A 394 -4.77 7.94 4.80
N ALA A 395 -4.82 8.21 3.49
CA ALA A 395 -4.38 7.30 2.44
C ALA A 395 -3.42 8.03 1.47
N GLN A 396 -2.44 7.29 0.96
CA GLN A 396 -1.51 7.76 -0.07
C GLN A 396 -1.62 6.83 -1.27
N ILE A 397 -1.90 7.39 -2.44
CA ILE A 397 -2.10 6.66 -3.68
C ILE A 397 -0.96 7.02 -4.62
N PRO A 398 0.08 6.17 -4.74
CA PRO A 398 1.16 6.37 -5.69
C PRO A 398 0.74 5.94 -7.10
N VAL A 399 1.08 6.75 -8.09
CA VAL A 399 0.92 6.45 -9.51
C VAL A 399 2.29 6.52 -10.17
N MET A 400 2.68 5.43 -10.84
CA MET A 400 3.95 5.36 -11.53
C MET A 400 3.78 5.82 -12.97
N ILE A 401 4.59 6.77 -13.41
CA ILE A 401 4.50 7.36 -14.74
C ILE A 401 5.83 7.13 -15.47
N TYR A 402 5.75 6.60 -16.68
CA TYR A 402 6.91 6.27 -17.50
C TYR A 402 6.82 6.94 -18.86
N PRO A 403 7.95 7.34 -19.47
CA PRO A 403 7.95 7.63 -20.90
C PRO A 403 7.57 6.35 -21.64
N GLU A 404 6.68 6.43 -22.62
CA GLU A 404 6.39 5.27 -23.46
C GLU A 404 7.68 4.87 -24.18
N PRO A 405 8.17 3.62 -24.04
CA PRO A 405 9.34 3.18 -24.78
C PRO A 405 8.96 3.21 -26.25
N GLY A 406 9.45 4.22 -26.95
CA GLY A 406 9.28 4.27 -28.40
C GLY A 406 9.83 2.98 -28.99
N LEU A 407 9.17 2.47 -30.02
CA LEU A 407 9.73 1.46 -30.93
C LEU A 407 11.06 1.93 -31.59
N ALA A 408 11.54 3.13 -31.25
CA ALA A 408 12.78 3.77 -31.67
C ALA A 408 14.05 3.24 -30.97
N ASP A 409 13.94 2.33 -30.00
CA ASP A 409 15.02 1.39 -29.71
C ASP A 409 15.03 0.20 -30.70
N GLN A 410 14.53 0.43 -31.93
CA GLN A 410 15.00 -0.26 -33.11
C GLN A 410 16.50 0.02 -33.20
N TYR A 411 17.30 -0.80 -32.50
CA TYR A 411 18.76 -0.80 -32.53
C TYR A 411 19.21 -0.60 -33.98
N TRP A 412 19.61 0.62 -34.32
CA TRP A 412 20.38 0.88 -35.53
C TRP A 412 21.72 0.22 -35.25
N ILE A 413 21.83 -1.05 -35.65
CA ILE A 413 23.09 -1.79 -35.57
C ILE A 413 24.13 -0.89 -36.24
N PRO A 414 25.14 -0.38 -35.50
CA PRO A 414 26.12 0.52 -36.06
C PRO A 414 26.71 -0.10 -37.32
N TRP A 415 26.85 0.69 -38.39
CA TRP A 415 27.38 0.21 -39.68
C TRP A 415 28.72 -0.52 -39.55
N TRP A 416 29.51 -0.16 -38.54
CA TRP A 416 30.76 -0.80 -38.15
C TRP A 416 30.59 -2.28 -37.78
N ILE A 417 29.49 -2.66 -37.12
CA ILE A 417 29.18 -4.06 -36.79
C ILE A 417 28.84 -4.84 -38.07
N ILE A 418 28.10 -4.22 -39.00
CA ILE A 418 27.83 -4.82 -40.32
C ILE A 418 29.15 -5.01 -41.08
N LEU A 419 30.03 -4.00 -41.07
CA LEU A 419 31.35 -4.08 -41.68
C LEU A 419 32.20 -5.22 -41.09
N ILE A 420 32.26 -5.33 -39.76
CA ILE A 420 33.00 -6.39 -39.07
C ILE A 420 32.42 -7.77 -39.41
N ALA A 421 31.10 -7.91 -39.47
CA ALA A 421 30.44 -9.17 -39.83
C ALA A 421 30.76 -9.57 -41.29
N VAL A 422 30.76 -8.62 -42.21
CA VAL A 422 31.14 -8.85 -43.62
C VAL A 422 32.62 -9.25 -43.72
N LEU A 423 33.52 -8.54 -43.04
CA LEU A 423 34.95 -8.85 -43.03
C LEU A 423 35.22 -10.24 -42.43
N ALA A 424 34.55 -10.60 -41.33
CA ALA A 424 34.65 -11.92 -40.73
C ALA A 424 34.09 -13.01 -41.66
N GLY A 425 32.99 -12.73 -42.35
CA GLY A 425 32.40 -13.63 -43.36
C GLY A 425 33.35 -13.87 -44.55
N ILE A 426 33.99 -12.82 -45.06
CA ILE A 426 34.98 -12.93 -46.14
C ILE A 426 36.22 -13.69 -45.66
N LEU A 427 36.69 -13.43 -44.44
CA LEU A 427 37.81 -14.15 -43.83
C LEU A 427 37.49 -15.66 -43.70
N LEU A 428 36.29 -15.99 -43.25
CA LEU A 428 35.85 -17.39 -43.15
C LEU A 428 35.72 -18.04 -44.54
N LEU A 429 35.14 -17.33 -45.51
CA LEU A 429 34.98 -17.82 -46.88
C LEU A 429 36.34 -18.07 -47.54
N THR A 430 37.29 -17.14 -47.42
CA THR A 430 38.64 -17.29 -47.96
C THR A 430 39.38 -18.46 -47.32
N LEU A 431 39.26 -18.62 -45.99
CA LEU A 431 39.82 -19.77 -45.28
C LEU A 431 39.19 -21.09 -45.76
N LEU A 432 37.87 -21.12 -45.97
CA LEU A 432 37.16 -22.30 -46.46
C LEU A 432 37.57 -22.65 -47.90
N VAL A 433 37.72 -21.66 -48.79
CA VAL A 433 38.25 -21.85 -50.14
C VAL A 433 39.69 -22.37 -50.09
N CYS A 434 40.54 -21.84 -49.20
CA CYS A 434 41.91 -22.34 -49.02
C CYS A 434 41.93 -23.80 -48.53
N ILE A 435 41.04 -24.17 -47.60
CA ILE A 435 40.90 -25.55 -47.13
C ILE A 435 40.42 -26.45 -48.28
N LEU A 436 39.37 -26.07 -49.01
CA LEU A 436 38.86 -26.85 -50.15
C LEU A 436 39.87 -26.99 -51.28
N TRP A 437 40.68 -25.94 -51.53
CA TRP A 437 41.81 -26.00 -52.47
C TRP A 437 42.85 -27.01 -51.99
N LYS A 438 43.30 -26.92 -50.73
CA LYS A 438 44.31 -27.83 -50.17
C LYS A 438 43.82 -29.27 -50.03
N CYS A 439 42.51 -29.48 -49.84
CA CYS A 439 41.85 -30.78 -49.85
C CYS A 439 41.54 -31.30 -51.27
N GLY A 440 41.97 -30.62 -52.33
CA GLY A 440 41.94 -31.15 -53.71
C GLY A 440 40.60 -31.06 -54.44
N PHE A 441 39.62 -30.32 -53.91
CA PHE A 441 38.25 -30.26 -54.47
C PHE A 441 38.17 -29.56 -55.86
N PHE A 442 39.13 -28.69 -56.19
CA PHE A 442 39.11 -27.91 -57.44
C PHE A 442 39.89 -28.52 -58.63
N GLN A 443 40.40 -29.76 -58.52
CA GLN A 443 40.99 -30.45 -59.69
C GLN A 443 39.88 -31.04 -60.58
N ARG A 444 39.42 -30.27 -61.58
CA ARG A 444 38.60 -30.80 -62.68
C ARG A 444 39.49 -31.41 -63.77
N ALA A 445 39.14 -32.62 -64.21
CA ALA A 445 39.73 -33.28 -65.36
C ALA A 445 39.41 -32.52 -66.66
N HIS A 446 40.44 -32.19 -67.44
CA HIS A 446 40.33 -31.53 -68.75
C HIS A 446 39.92 -32.55 -69.83
N TYR A 447 38.74 -32.39 -70.43
CA TYR A 447 38.41 -33.06 -71.70
C TYR A 447 38.96 -32.22 -72.87
N LYS A 448 39.79 -32.82 -73.73
CA LYS A 448 40.38 -32.16 -74.92
C LYS A 448 39.50 -32.42 -76.14
N ASP A 449 38.75 -31.42 -76.58
CA ASP A 449 38.14 -31.42 -77.92
C ASP A 449 39.22 -31.09 -78.96
N LYS A 450 39.63 -32.10 -79.73
CA LYS A 450 40.41 -31.94 -80.97
C LYS A 450 39.43 -31.96 -82.15
N LEU A 451 39.15 -30.78 -82.71
CA LEU A 451 38.49 -30.64 -84.02
C LEU A 451 39.56 -30.36 -85.10
N PRO A 452 39.72 -31.20 -86.13
CA PRO A 452 40.62 -30.91 -87.25
C PRO A 452 39.98 -29.93 -88.26
N GLN A 453 40.75 -28.90 -88.63
CA GLN A 453 40.43 -27.95 -89.69
C GLN A 453 40.58 -28.60 -91.07
N TYR A 454 39.57 -28.51 -91.93
CA TYR A 454 39.67 -28.83 -93.35
C TYR A 454 39.70 -27.55 -94.18
N HIS A 455 40.70 -27.47 -95.07
CA HIS A 455 40.87 -26.41 -96.06
C HIS A 455 39.75 -26.47 -97.12
N ALA A 456 39.14 -25.31 -97.40
CA ALA A 456 38.20 -25.16 -98.50
C ALA A 456 38.96 -25.11 -99.84
N VAL A 457 38.75 -26.12 -100.70
CA VAL A 457 39.14 -26.08 -102.12
C VAL A 457 37.88 -25.84 -102.95
N LYS A 458 37.88 -24.74 -103.70
CA LYS A 458 36.84 -24.37 -104.68
C LYS A 458 36.83 -25.37 -105.84
N ILE A 459 35.67 -25.92 -106.17
CA ILE A 459 35.41 -26.60 -107.46
C ILE A 459 34.20 -25.95 -108.13
N PRO A 460 34.22 -25.66 -109.44
CA PRO A 460 33.26 -24.80 -110.14
C PRO A 460 31.95 -25.51 -110.51
N ARG A 461 30.93 -24.71 -110.84
CA ARG A 461 29.61 -25.11 -111.33
C ARG A 461 29.71 -25.79 -112.70
N GLU A 462 29.48 -27.09 -112.75
CA GLU A 462 28.68 -27.79 -113.76
C GLU A 462 28.37 -29.17 -113.16
N ASP A 463 27.21 -29.75 -113.48
CA ASP A 463 26.70 -31.07 -113.05
C ASP A 463 25.92 -31.15 -111.72
N ARG A 464 24.64 -30.75 -111.81
CA ARG A 464 23.55 -31.29 -110.96
C ARG A 464 23.23 -32.74 -111.37
N PRO A 465 22.92 -33.60 -110.38
CA PRO A 465 21.73 -34.44 -110.50
C PRO A 465 20.77 -34.27 -109.32
N GLN A 466 19.47 -34.28 -109.65
CA GLN A 466 18.32 -34.38 -108.74
C GLN A 466 18.33 -35.69 -107.95
N PHE A 467 17.69 -35.75 -106.78
CA PHE A 467 16.70 -36.80 -106.47
C PHE A 467 15.88 -36.46 -105.21
N GLN A 468 14.72 -37.11 -105.15
CA GLN A 468 13.45 -36.67 -104.58
C GLN A 468 13.23 -36.94 -103.08
N THR A 469 12.29 -36.19 -102.53
CA THR A 469 11.57 -36.39 -101.26
C THR A 469 10.63 -37.60 -101.29
N GLU A 470 10.64 -38.42 -100.24
CA GLU A 470 9.44 -39.16 -99.83
C GLU A 470 9.38 -39.49 -98.32
N LYS A 471 8.16 -39.79 -97.86
CA LYS A 471 7.55 -39.58 -96.53
C LYS A 471 7.69 -40.77 -95.55
N SER A 472 7.37 -40.46 -94.27
CA SER A 472 6.57 -41.25 -93.30
C SER A 472 7.28 -41.81 -92.06
N GLY A 473 6.63 -41.68 -90.89
CA GLY A 473 6.85 -42.54 -89.71
C GLY A 473 6.72 -41.87 -88.33
N ILE A 474 5.58 -42.07 -87.67
CA ILE A 474 5.24 -41.68 -86.28
C ILE A 474 5.83 -42.69 -85.27
N VAL A 475 6.37 -42.26 -84.12
CA VAL A 475 6.57 -43.12 -82.91
C VAL A 475 6.36 -42.35 -81.58
N HIS A 476 5.81 -43.06 -80.60
CA HIS A 476 5.10 -42.68 -79.37
C HIS A 476 5.87 -42.18 -78.13
N LYS A 477 5.08 -41.57 -77.22
CA LYS A 477 5.24 -41.08 -75.83
C LYS A 477 5.76 -42.12 -74.81
N LYS A 478 6.42 -41.68 -73.72
CA LYS A 478 6.32 -42.29 -72.36
C LYS A 478 6.70 -41.33 -71.22
N GLU A 479 5.83 -41.26 -70.22
CA GLU A 479 6.01 -40.64 -68.89
C GLU A 479 6.76 -41.57 -67.93
N TRP A 480 7.45 -40.99 -66.94
CA TRP A 480 7.91 -41.71 -65.74
C TRP A 480 7.61 -40.91 -64.47
N SER A 481 6.89 -41.55 -63.56
CA SER A 481 6.70 -41.21 -62.15
C SER A 481 7.69 -42.01 -61.29
N THR A 482 8.12 -41.46 -60.15
CA THR A 482 8.73 -42.28 -59.08
C THR A 482 8.08 -41.97 -57.73
N HIS A 483 7.75 -43.06 -57.05
CA HIS A 483 7.15 -43.19 -55.72
C HIS A 483 8.29 -43.54 -54.75
N TRP A 484 8.25 -43.06 -53.50
CA TRP A 484 9.06 -43.62 -52.42
C TRP A 484 8.23 -43.75 -51.14
N SER A 485 8.59 -44.80 -50.41
CA SER A 485 7.75 -45.57 -49.49
C SER A 485 8.09 -45.30 -48.02
N ASP A 486 7.09 -45.49 -47.16
CA ASP A 486 7.20 -45.55 -45.70
C ASP A 486 8.14 -46.65 -45.19
N GLY A 487 8.80 -46.36 -44.08
CA GLY A 487 9.42 -47.34 -43.18
C GLY A 487 8.74 -47.27 -41.83
N THR A 488 7.98 -48.31 -41.49
CA THR A 488 7.40 -48.58 -40.17
C THR A 488 8.36 -49.39 -39.30
N LEU A 489 8.41 -49.04 -38.01
CA LEU A 489 8.12 -49.95 -36.91
C LEU A 489 7.66 -49.14 -35.68
#